data_AF-A0A1T3WHC0-F1
#
_entry.id   AF-A0A1T3WHC0-F1
#
_cell.length_a   1.000
_cell.length_b   1.000
_cell.length_c   1.000
_cell.angle_alpha   90.00
_cell.angle_beta   90.00
_cell.angle_gamma   90.00
#
_symmetry.space_group_name_H-M   'P 1'
#
loop_
_entity.id
_entity.type
_entity.pdbx_description
1 polymer ?
#
loop_
_entity_poly.entity_id
_entity_poly.type
_entity_poly.pdbx_seq_one_letter_code
_entity_poly.pdbx_strand_id
1 'polypeptide(L)'
;LLVEAGRAVDAAQADLDADSTAQASIAVAVAKVAATRACLEASSTLFELGGTRSASGTANLSRYWRDARTHTLHDPTRWKLQHIGRYTLSGTQPPRHGQI
;
A
#
# COMPACT_ATOMS: atom_id res chain seq x y z
N LEU A 1 3.57 9.77 -3.25
CA LEU A 1 2.61 8.67 -2.98
C LEU A 1 1.81 8.86 -1.69
N LEU A 2 2.37 8.70 -0.47
CA LEU A 2 1.57 8.81 0.77
C LEU A 2 0.96 10.20 0.97
N VAL A 3 1.74 11.25 0.75
CA VAL A 3 1.27 12.64 0.82
C VAL A 3 0.19 12.94 -0.23
N GLU A 4 0.33 12.39 -1.44
CA GLU A 4 -0.66 12.56 -2.51
C GLU A 4 -1.98 11.86 -2.17
N ALA A 5 -1.91 10.64 -1.60
CA ALA A 5 -3.08 9.94 -1.11
C ALA A 5 -3.80 10.73 -0.01
N GLY A 6 -3.05 11.30 0.94
CA GLY A 6 -3.60 12.19 1.97
C GLY A 6 -4.33 13.39 1.37
N ARG A 7 -3.67 14.13 0.48
CA ARG A 7 -4.29 15.30 -0.19
C ARG A 7 -5.53 14.93 -1.00
N ALA A 8 -5.53 13.78 -1.67
CA ALA A 8 -6.70 13.34 -2.44
C ALA A 8 -7.88 12.98 -1.53
N VAL A 9 -7.61 12.37 -0.37
CA VAL A 9 -8.62 12.14 0.66
C VAL A 9 -9.15 13.45 1.23
N ASP A 10 -8.27 14.41 1.55
CA ASP A 10 -8.67 15.73 2.04
C ASP A 10 -9.57 16.47 1.03
N ALA A 11 -9.23 16.42 -0.26
CA ALA A 11 -10.03 17.00 -1.32
C ALA A 11 -11.40 16.33 -1.45
N ALA A 12 -11.46 15.00 -1.44
CA ALA A 12 -12.73 14.27 -1.49
C ALA A 12 -13.60 14.48 -0.24
N GLN A 13 -12.98 14.75 0.92
CA GLN A 13 -13.72 15.10 2.13
C GLN A 13 -14.31 16.52 2.04
N ALA A 14 -13.61 17.46 1.39
CA ALA A 14 -14.07 18.83 1.22
C ALA A 14 -15.20 18.95 0.19
N ASP A 15 -15.14 18.18 -0.89
CA ASP A 15 -16.15 18.17 -1.96
C ASP A 15 -16.40 16.73 -2.42
N LEU A 16 -17.38 16.08 -1.76
CA LEU A 16 -17.62 14.66 -1.92
C LEU A 16 -18.53 14.35 -3.11
N ASP A 17 -17.94 13.77 -4.14
CA ASP A 17 -18.65 13.27 -5.32
C ASP A 17 -18.06 11.95 -5.84
N ALA A 18 -18.57 11.48 -6.99
CA ALA A 18 -18.12 10.24 -7.60
C ALA A 18 -16.64 10.28 -8.03
N ASP A 19 -16.20 11.41 -8.58
CA ASP A 19 -14.88 11.55 -9.21
C ASP A 19 -13.79 11.78 -8.15
N SER A 20 -14.03 12.66 -7.20
CA SER A 20 -13.18 12.89 -6.03
C SER A 20 -13.00 11.61 -5.21
N THR A 21 -14.07 10.85 -4.97
CA THR A 21 -13.99 9.55 -4.28
C THR A 21 -13.15 8.55 -5.07
N ALA A 22 -13.32 8.50 -6.40
CA ALA A 22 -12.54 7.62 -7.27
C ALA A 22 -11.05 8.01 -7.25
N GLN A 23 -10.73 9.30 -7.35
CA GLN A 23 -9.36 9.81 -7.28
C GLN A 23 -8.69 9.47 -5.94
N ALA A 24 -9.37 9.74 -4.82
CA ALA A 24 -8.87 9.40 -3.49
C ALA A 24 -8.63 7.90 -3.33
N SER A 25 -9.58 7.08 -3.77
CA SER A 25 -9.49 5.62 -3.74
C SER A 25 -8.28 5.10 -4.49
N ILE A 26 -8.05 5.60 -5.71
CA ILE A 26 -6.90 5.19 -6.52
C ILE A 26 -5.59 5.68 -5.91
N ALA A 27 -5.53 6.91 -5.41
CA ALA A 27 -4.34 7.44 -4.75
C ALA A 27 -3.95 6.60 -3.51
N VAL A 28 -4.92 6.22 -2.68
CA VAL A 28 -4.73 5.31 -1.54
C VAL A 28 -4.28 3.93 -2.00
N ALA A 29 -4.88 3.38 -3.06
CA ALA A 29 -4.47 2.09 -3.62
C ALA A 29 -3.01 2.12 -4.08
N VAL A 30 -2.59 3.17 -4.82
CA VAL A 30 -1.20 3.36 -5.25
C VAL A 30 -0.25 3.44 -4.05
N ALA A 31 -0.59 4.24 -3.05
CA ALA A 31 0.21 4.36 -1.84
C ALA A 31 0.34 3.02 -1.10
N LYS A 32 -0.75 2.24 -1.02
CA LYS A 32 -0.76 0.92 -0.38
C LYS A 32 0.11 -0.10 -1.14
N VAL A 33 0.05 -0.13 -2.47
CA VAL A 33 0.91 -1.00 -3.29
C VAL A 33 2.38 -0.67 -3.06
N ALA A 34 2.74 0.62 -3.08
CA ALA A 34 4.11 1.06 -2.84
C ALA A 34 4.59 0.72 -1.43
N ALA A 35 3.76 0.99 -0.41
CA ALA A 35 4.07 0.67 0.99
C ALA A 35 4.26 -0.84 1.20
N THR A 36 3.43 -1.68 0.57
CA THR A 36 3.53 -3.15 0.64
C THR A 36 4.87 -3.64 0.08
N ARG A 37 5.29 -3.11 -1.07
CA ARG A 37 6.59 -3.47 -1.66
C ARG A 37 7.74 -3.02 -0.76
N ALA A 38 7.71 -1.75 -0.33
CA ALA A 38 8.76 -1.17 0.49
C ALA A 38 8.92 -1.89 1.84
N CYS A 39 7.83 -2.23 2.53
CA CYS A 39 7.94 -2.86 3.85
C CYS A 39 8.45 -4.30 3.78
N LEU A 40 8.04 -5.08 2.76
CA LEU A 40 8.52 -6.44 2.54
C LEU A 40 9.99 -6.46 2.12
N GLU A 41 10.38 -5.55 1.22
CA GLU A 41 11.76 -5.41 0.77
C GLU A 41 12.67 -4.97 1.92
N ALA A 42 12.36 -3.83 2.56
CA ALA A 42 13.18 -3.28 3.64
C ALA A 42 13.36 -4.27 4.81
N SER A 43 12.31 -4.98 5.19
CA SER A 43 12.39 -5.97 6.28
C SER A 43 13.22 -7.21 5.93
N SER A 44 13.38 -7.52 4.65
CA SER A 44 14.27 -8.59 4.16
C SER A 44 15.71 -8.07 4.02
N THR A 45 15.91 -6.96 3.31
CA THR A 45 17.23 -6.35 3.05
C THR A 45 17.97 -5.96 4.33
N LEU A 46 17.22 -5.68 5.41
CA LEU A 46 17.78 -5.46 6.74
C LEU A 46 18.79 -6.55 7.17
N PHE A 47 18.54 -7.81 6.83
CA PHE A 47 19.44 -8.92 7.19
C PHE A 47 20.70 -8.98 6.32
N GLU A 48 20.57 -8.62 5.04
CA GLU A 48 21.70 -8.53 4.11
C GLU A 48 22.68 -7.43 4.57
N LEU A 49 22.14 -6.28 4.99
CA LEU A 49 22.93 -5.16 5.51
C LEU A 49 23.53 -5.45 6.90
N GLY A 50 22.75 -6.06 7.79
CA GLY A 50 23.15 -6.32 9.18
C GLY A 50 24.07 -7.53 9.35
N GLY A 51 24.18 -8.40 8.33
CA GLY A 51 24.96 -9.63 8.38
C GLY A 51 24.43 -10.64 9.41
N THR A 52 25.20 -11.70 9.67
CA THR A 52 24.76 -12.85 10.49
C THR A 52 24.23 -12.48 11.88
N ARG A 53 24.78 -11.44 12.52
CA ARG A 53 24.33 -10.98 13.85
C ARG A 53 22.91 -10.43 13.86
N SER A 54 22.42 -9.91 12.73
CA SER A 54 21.03 -9.42 12.61
C SER A 54 19.99 -10.54 12.74
N ALA A 55 20.38 -11.79 12.47
CA ALA A 55 19.53 -12.97 12.64
C ALA A 55 19.38 -13.43 14.10
N SER A 56 19.99 -12.73 15.07
CA SER A 56 19.86 -13.07 16.48
C SER A 56 18.40 -13.01 16.94
N GLY A 57 17.95 -14.06 17.63
CA GLY A 57 16.63 -14.09 18.27
C GLY A 57 16.43 -12.95 19.29
N THR A 58 17.49 -12.51 19.98
CA THR A 58 17.41 -11.43 20.97
C THR A 58 17.10 -10.06 20.34
N ALA A 59 17.58 -9.82 19.12
CA ALA A 59 17.27 -8.58 18.39
C ALA A 59 15.84 -8.60 17.80
N ASN A 60 15.29 -9.80 17.58
CA ASN A 60 13.93 -10.05 17.09
C ASN A 60 13.58 -9.24 15.83
N LEU A 61 14.56 -8.99 14.96
CA LEU A 61 14.37 -8.15 13.77
C LEU A 61 13.43 -8.80 12.74
N SER A 62 13.30 -10.13 12.78
CA SER A 62 12.39 -10.89 11.91
C SER A 62 10.91 -10.54 12.16
N ARG A 63 10.58 -9.90 13.29
CA ARG A 63 9.23 -9.38 13.55
C ARG A 63 8.73 -8.45 12.46
N TYR A 64 9.59 -7.59 11.92
CA TYR A 64 9.18 -6.60 10.92
C TYR A 64 8.69 -7.28 9.64
N TRP A 65 9.38 -8.33 9.19
CA TRP A 65 8.95 -9.12 8.05
C TRP A 65 7.68 -9.91 8.35
N ARG A 66 7.59 -10.55 9.53
CA ARG A 66 6.40 -11.34 9.92
C ARG A 66 5.14 -10.48 10.02
N ASP A 67 5.25 -9.31 10.64
CA ASP A 67 4.14 -8.38 10.82
C ASP A 67 3.72 -7.78 9.47
N ALA A 68 4.69 -7.31 8.66
CA ALA A 68 4.43 -6.82 7.31
C ALA A 68 3.79 -7.89 6.43
N ARG A 69 4.31 -9.13 6.46
CA ARG A 69 3.78 -10.23 5.66
C ARG A 69 2.37 -10.60 6.07
N THR A 70 2.09 -10.64 7.37
CA THR A 70 0.74 -10.92 7.88
C THR A 70 -0.23 -9.82 7.45
N HIS A 71 0.12 -8.55 7.69
CA HIS A 71 -0.80 -7.44 7.46
C HIS A 71 -1.06 -7.17 5.96
N THR A 72 -0.05 -7.33 5.11
CA THR A 72 -0.18 -7.11 3.66
C THR A 72 -1.05 -8.17 2.97
N LEU A 73 -1.37 -9.27 3.63
CA LEU A 73 -2.28 -10.31 3.11
C LEU A 73 -3.76 -9.96 3.26
N HIS A 74 -4.12 -8.94 4.05
CA HIS A 74 -5.52 -8.52 4.26
C HIS A 74 -6.24 -8.25 2.94
N ASP A 75 -5.59 -7.54 2.00
CA ASP A 75 -6.13 -7.28 0.67
C ASP A 75 -5.11 -7.69 -0.41
N PRO A 76 -5.50 -8.45 -1.44
CA PRO A 76 -4.56 -8.86 -2.46
C PRO A 76 -4.09 -7.67 -3.31
N THR A 77 -2.80 -7.34 -3.24
CA THR A 77 -2.15 -6.27 -4.02
C THR A 77 -2.44 -6.36 -5.53
N ARG A 78 -2.59 -7.58 -6.06
CA ARG A 78 -2.93 -7.81 -7.48
C ARG A 78 -4.25 -7.16 -7.90
N TRP A 79 -5.26 -7.16 -7.04
CA TRP A 79 -6.55 -6.54 -7.35
C TRP A 79 -6.41 -5.02 -7.35
N LYS A 80 -5.63 -4.45 -6.43
CA LYS A 80 -5.34 -3.01 -6.42
C LYS A 80 -4.68 -2.55 -7.72
N LEU A 81 -3.67 -3.30 -8.19
CA LEU A 81 -3.00 -3.04 -9.46
C LEU A 81 -3.97 -3.05 -10.65
N GLN A 82 -4.93 -3.98 -10.67
CA GLN A 82 -5.94 -4.00 -11.72
C GLN A 82 -6.83 -2.76 -11.71
N HIS A 83 -7.32 -2.32 -10.54
CA HIS A 83 -8.15 -1.12 -10.43
C HIS A 83 -7.37 0.14 -10.81
N ILE A 84 -6.13 0.27 -10.34
CA ILE A 84 -5.22 1.36 -10.73
C ILE A 84 -5.04 1.37 -12.25
N GLY A 85 -4.78 0.21 -12.87
CA GLY A 85 -4.61 0.09 -14.31
C GLY A 85 -5.87 0.49 -15.09
N ARG A 86 -7.05 -0.03 -14.71
CA ARG A 86 -8.32 0.29 -15.38
C ARG A 86 -8.69 1.77 -15.27
N TYR A 87 -8.44 2.38 -14.11
CA TYR A 87 -8.66 3.80 -13.92
C TYR A 87 -7.70 4.63 -14.78
N THR A 88 -6.40 4.30 -14.75
CA THR A 88 -5.36 5.06 -15.46
C THR A 88 -5.48 4.94 -16.98
N LEU A 89 -5.84 3.76 -17.50
CA LEU A 89 -5.86 3.48 -18.94
C LEU A 89 -7.21 3.77 -19.60
N SER A 90 -8.31 3.67 -18.86
CA SER A 90 -9.67 3.70 -19.44
C SER A 90 -10.66 4.57 -18.66
N GLY A 91 -10.23 5.25 -17.61
CA GLY A 91 -11.11 6.07 -16.76
C GLY A 91 -12.17 5.28 -16.00
N THR A 92 -12.06 3.95 -15.94
CA THR A 92 -13.03 3.12 -15.19
C THR A 92 -12.89 3.41 -13.70
N GLN A 93 -13.92 3.98 -13.08
CA GLN A 93 -13.95 4.23 -11.65
C GLN A 93 -13.84 2.91 -10.84
N PRO A 94 -13.11 2.91 -9.72
CA PRO A 94 -13.02 1.75 -8.84
C PRO A 94 -14.36 1.50 -8.12
N PRO A 95 -14.70 0.24 -7.77
CA PRO A 95 -15.91 -0.06 -7.01
C PRO A 95 -15.89 0.58 -5.62
N ARG A 96 -17.05 1.01 -5.11
CA ARG A 96 -17.18 1.78 -3.87
C ARG A 96 -17.27 0.89 -2.63
N HIS A 97 -16.18 0.19 -2.29
CA HIS A 97 -16.06 -0.58 -1.04
C HIS A 97 -14.62 -0.60 -0.53
N GLY A 98 -14.36 -0.92 0.74
CA GLY A 98 -13.01 -0.77 1.34
C GLY A 98 -11.88 -1.68 0.81
N GLN A 99 -12.13 -2.50 -0.21
CA GLN A 99 -11.17 -3.49 -0.75
C GLN A 99 -10.57 -3.11 -2.12
N ILE A 100 -10.85 -1.91 -2.61
CA ILE A 100 -10.13 -1.28 -3.74
C ILE A 100 -8.76 -0.77 -3.32
#